data_AF-A0A9P7NBN7-F1
#
_entry.id   AF-A0A9P7NBN7-F1
#
_cell.length_a   1.000
_cell.length_b   1.000
_cell.length_c   1.000
_cell.angle_alpha   90.00
_cell.angle_beta   90.00
_cell.angle_gamma   90.00
#
_symmetry.space_group_name_H-M   'P 1'
#
loop_
_entity.id
_entity.type
_entity.pdbx_description
1 polymer ?
#
loop_
_entity_poly.entity_id
_entity_poly.type
_entity_poly.pdbx_seq_one_letter_code
_entity_poly.pdbx_strand_id
1 'polypeptide(L)'
;MADPYNRLSARERLTEVHNKLRDWPSPLHLSCYAIKVLLYRALMHPATKAAKSQPNSNLRQWFAFALADFGQFIDFFASVNPGDLRGFWGRHARSQLILCGNFLVYLFLMAAERAHIETAHKMLEEFRVKVNRISLTDHTPTRAMIRATTIRTNSFFAQAAAVMRHGPEASITEPITVCGADGPVP
;
A
#
# COMPACT_ATOMS: atom_id res chain seq x y z
N MET A 1 26.67 4.35 -5.83
CA MET A 1 26.24 5.63 -5.22
C MET A 1 25.29 6.29 -6.22
N ALA A 2 23.98 6.30 -5.99
CA ALA A 2 23.03 6.85 -6.97
C ALA A 2 22.97 8.38 -6.85
N ASP A 3 23.22 9.07 -7.95
CA ASP A 3 23.32 10.52 -8.07
C ASP A 3 22.03 11.23 -7.56
N PRO A 4 22.12 12.17 -6.60
CA PRO A 4 20.98 12.94 -6.11
C PRO A 4 20.26 13.75 -7.20
N TYR A 5 20.94 14.18 -8.27
CA TYR A 5 20.33 14.88 -9.40
C TYR A 5 19.37 13.96 -10.17
N ASN A 6 19.74 12.69 -10.33
CA ASN A 6 18.94 11.72 -11.05
C ASN A 6 17.64 11.36 -10.29
N ARG A 7 17.70 11.37 -8.94
CA ARG A 7 16.56 11.16 -8.04
C ARG A 7 15.55 12.31 -8.08
N LEU A 8 16.02 13.55 -8.15
CA LEU A 8 15.18 14.74 -8.29
C LEU A 8 14.47 14.76 -9.64
N SER A 9 15.18 14.48 -10.74
CA SER A 9 14.55 14.45 -12.07
C SER A 9 13.50 13.34 -12.22
N ALA A 10 13.75 12.15 -11.62
CA ALA A 10 12.79 11.06 -11.63
C ALA A 10 11.52 11.42 -10.84
N ARG A 11 11.66 12.16 -9.72
CA ARG A 11 10.54 12.68 -8.94
C ARG A 11 9.74 13.70 -9.73
N GLU A 12 10.39 14.70 -10.33
CA GLU A 12 9.71 15.72 -11.12
C GLU A 12 8.89 15.10 -12.25
N ARG A 13 9.46 14.10 -12.93
CA ARG A 13 8.75 13.33 -13.96
C ARG A 13 7.55 12.55 -13.41
N LEU A 14 7.67 11.93 -12.23
CA LEU A 14 6.56 11.20 -11.60
C LEU A 14 5.46 12.14 -11.10
N THR A 15 5.82 13.30 -10.57
CA THR A 15 4.87 14.34 -10.13
C THR A 15 4.19 14.97 -11.34
N GLU A 16 4.92 15.25 -12.41
CA GLU A 16 4.36 15.76 -13.67
C GLU A 16 3.39 14.76 -14.29
N VAL A 17 3.78 13.48 -14.36
CA VAL A 17 2.89 12.40 -14.79
C VAL A 17 1.68 12.35 -13.87
N HIS A 18 1.85 12.30 -12.55
CA HIS A 18 0.72 12.25 -11.61
C HIS A 18 -0.26 13.42 -11.78
N ASN A 19 0.25 14.64 -11.94
CA ASN A 19 -0.57 15.84 -12.15
C ASN A 19 -1.32 15.78 -13.47
N LYS A 20 -0.67 15.36 -14.58
CA LYS A 20 -1.31 15.15 -15.88
C LYS A 20 -2.38 14.07 -15.84
N LEU A 21 -2.20 13.09 -14.96
CA LEU A 21 -3.14 11.99 -14.83
C LEU A 21 -4.33 12.33 -13.95
N ARG A 22 -4.26 13.36 -13.09
CA ARG A 22 -5.30 13.75 -12.12
C ARG A 22 -6.70 13.90 -12.74
N ASP A 23 -6.77 14.27 -14.01
CA ASP A 23 -8.02 14.50 -14.76
C ASP A 23 -8.46 13.30 -15.63
N TRP A 24 -7.69 12.22 -15.69
CA TRP A 24 -7.98 11.02 -16.49
C TRP A 24 -8.85 10.02 -15.69
N PRO A 25 -9.53 9.04 -16.34
CA PRO A 25 -10.48 8.17 -15.68
C PRO A 25 -9.80 7.31 -14.61
N SER A 26 -10.53 7.12 -13.51
CA SER A 26 -10.18 6.38 -12.28
C SER A 26 -9.28 5.12 -12.40
N PRO A 27 -9.38 4.23 -13.41
CA PRO A 27 -8.48 3.07 -13.57
C PRO A 27 -7.03 3.44 -13.89
N LEU A 28 -6.79 4.57 -14.56
CA LEU A 28 -5.44 5.02 -14.88
C LEU A 28 -4.74 5.55 -13.62
N HIS A 29 -5.48 6.19 -12.71
CA HIS A 29 -4.97 6.57 -11.38
C HIS A 29 -4.53 5.36 -10.57
N LEU A 30 -5.36 4.32 -10.51
CA LEU A 30 -5.04 3.11 -9.75
C LEU A 30 -3.78 2.41 -10.30
N SER A 31 -3.64 2.38 -11.64
CA SER A 31 -2.44 1.86 -12.30
C SER A 31 -1.19 2.65 -11.91
N CYS A 32 -1.29 3.97 -11.76
CA CYS A 32 -0.16 4.80 -11.39
C CYS A 32 0.27 4.60 -9.94
N TYR A 33 -0.68 4.44 -9.03
CA TYR A 33 -0.34 4.07 -7.66
C TYR A 33 0.28 2.67 -7.59
N ALA A 34 -0.20 1.71 -8.39
CA ALA A 34 0.44 0.41 -8.49
C ALA A 34 1.91 0.49 -8.98
N ILE A 35 2.20 1.36 -9.96
CA ILE A 35 3.59 1.63 -10.39
C ILE A 35 4.41 2.27 -9.27
N LYS A 36 3.85 3.27 -8.55
CA LYS A 36 4.50 3.88 -7.39
C LYS A 36 4.84 2.83 -6.33
N VAL A 37 3.95 1.86 -6.06
CA VAL A 37 4.27 0.73 -5.15
C VAL A 37 5.50 -0.01 -5.61
N LEU A 38 5.55 -0.44 -6.88
CA LEU A 38 6.68 -1.21 -7.40
C LEU A 38 7.99 -0.41 -7.31
N LEU A 39 7.92 0.88 -7.66
CA LEU A 39 9.06 1.79 -7.55
C LEU A 39 9.54 1.92 -6.09
N TYR A 40 8.64 2.20 -5.14
CA TYR A 40 9.03 2.34 -3.75
C TYR A 40 9.55 1.04 -3.15
N ARG A 41 8.99 -0.12 -3.52
CA ARG A 41 9.54 -1.41 -3.09
C ARG A 41 10.98 -1.63 -3.58
N ALA A 42 11.30 -1.17 -4.79
CA ALA A 42 12.66 -1.21 -5.32
C ALA A 42 13.56 -0.18 -4.61
N LEU A 43 13.11 1.06 -4.45
CA LEU A 43 13.87 2.15 -3.83
C LEU A 43 14.15 1.90 -2.34
N MET A 44 13.23 1.28 -1.61
CA MET A 44 13.33 0.99 -0.18
C MET A 44 14.04 -0.34 0.10
N HIS A 45 14.50 -1.05 -0.94
CA HIS A 45 15.24 -2.30 -0.77
C HIS A 45 16.68 -2.04 -0.26
N PRO A 46 17.20 -2.86 0.69
CA PRO A 46 16.53 -3.97 1.38
C PRO A 46 15.67 -3.49 2.56
N ALA A 47 14.47 -4.06 2.69
CA ALA A 47 13.51 -3.71 3.75
C ALA A 47 13.65 -4.63 4.98
N THR A 48 14.83 -4.63 5.60
CA THR A 48 15.15 -5.46 6.77
C THR A 48 14.97 -4.71 8.08
N LYS A 49 14.90 -5.43 9.21
CA LYS A 49 14.90 -4.82 10.55
C LYS A 49 16.14 -3.93 10.77
N ALA A 50 17.29 -4.34 10.25
CA ALA A 50 18.53 -3.55 10.31
C ALA A 50 18.42 -2.26 9.48
N ALA A 51 17.84 -2.32 8.28
CA ALA A 51 17.60 -1.11 7.49
C ALA A 51 16.64 -0.14 8.20
N LYS A 52 15.65 -0.67 8.93
CA LYS A 52 14.69 0.12 9.70
C LYS A 52 15.35 0.89 10.85
N SER A 53 16.38 0.34 11.49
CA SER A 53 17.11 1.00 12.59
C SER A 53 18.22 1.94 12.13
N GLN A 54 18.68 1.84 10.87
CA GLN A 54 19.75 2.68 10.31
C GLN A 54 19.18 3.93 9.61
N PRO A 55 19.37 5.16 10.14
CA PRO A 55 18.78 6.38 9.57
C PRO A 55 19.17 6.65 8.11
N ASN A 56 20.38 6.23 7.71
CA ASN A 56 20.90 6.45 6.36
C ASN A 56 20.53 5.36 5.35
N SER A 57 19.73 4.37 5.75
CA SER A 57 19.31 3.30 4.84
C SER A 57 18.37 3.84 3.76
N ASN A 58 18.37 3.17 2.60
CA ASN A 58 17.41 3.44 1.53
C ASN A 58 15.97 3.39 2.03
N LEU A 59 15.64 2.43 2.91
CA LEU A 59 14.33 2.32 3.53
C LEU A 59 13.95 3.64 4.21
N ARG A 60 14.82 4.18 5.07
CA ARG A 60 14.56 5.39 5.85
C ARG A 60 14.53 6.65 4.99
N GLN A 61 15.43 6.76 4.01
CA GLN A 61 15.47 7.89 3.07
C GLN A 61 14.18 8.02 2.26
N TRP A 62 13.62 6.90 1.77
CA TRP A 62 12.47 6.92 0.88
C TRP A 62 11.12 6.79 1.59
N PHE A 63 11.11 6.38 2.87
CA PHE A 63 9.88 6.09 3.61
C PHE A 63 8.92 7.28 3.66
N ALA A 64 9.40 8.46 4.05
CA ALA A 64 8.55 9.64 4.20
C ALA A 64 7.90 10.05 2.86
N PHE A 65 8.62 9.90 1.75
CA PHE A 65 8.08 10.14 0.41
C PHE A 65 7.02 9.12 0.04
N ALA A 66 7.28 7.83 0.29
CA ALA A 66 6.31 6.78 0.04
C ALA A 66 5.02 7.00 0.84
N LEU A 67 5.14 7.43 2.10
CA LEU A 67 4.02 7.74 2.97
C LEU A 67 3.19 8.93 2.46
N ALA A 68 3.85 10.02 2.06
CA ALA A 68 3.19 11.20 1.50
C ALA A 68 2.46 10.89 0.18
N ASP A 69 3.11 10.18 -0.74
CA ASP A 69 2.52 9.79 -2.02
C ASP A 69 1.34 8.83 -1.84
N PHE A 70 1.40 7.92 -0.87
CA PHE A 70 0.28 7.05 -0.55
C PHE A 70 -0.81 7.75 0.26
N GLY A 71 -0.52 8.88 0.91
CA GLY A 71 -1.57 9.76 1.46
C GLY A 71 -2.53 10.24 0.37
N GLN A 72 -1.98 10.67 -0.76
CA GLN A 72 -2.78 11.05 -1.94
C GLN A 72 -3.57 9.87 -2.52
N PHE A 73 -3.05 8.65 -2.41
CA PHE A 73 -3.81 7.44 -2.77
C PHE A 73 -5.04 7.27 -1.87
N ILE A 74 -4.90 7.49 -0.56
CA ILE A 74 -6.03 7.42 0.37
C ILE A 74 -7.07 8.47 0.04
N ASP A 75 -6.67 9.72 -0.21
CA ASP A 75 -7.60 10.80 -0.60
C ASP A 75 -8.34 10.46 -1.90
N PHE A 76 -7.61 9.98 -2.91
CA PHE A 76 -8.19 9.48 -4.15
C PHE A 76 -9.18 8.35 -3.88
N PHE A 77 -8.78 7.32 -3.15
CA PHE A 77 -9.63 6.16 -2.87
C PHE A 77 -10.86 6.52 -2.02
N ALA A 78 -10.74 7.50 -1.13
CA ALA A 78 -11.87 8.04 -0.36
C ALA A 78 -12.91 8.72 -1.26
N SER A 79 -12.50 9.36 -2.36
CA SER A 79 -13.41 9.96 -3.34
C SER A 79 -14.12 8.94 -4.25
N VAL A 80 -13.59 7.71 -4.37
CA VAL A 80 -14.17 6.67 -5.24
C VAL A 80 -15.55 6.26 -4.76
N ASN A 81 -16.54 6.33 -5.65
CA ASN A 81 -17.90 5.88 -5.41
C ASN A 81 -18.17 4.51 -6.04
N PRO A 82 -19.15 3.75 -5.52
CA PRO A 82 -19.52 2.46 -6.11
C PRO A 82 -19.90 2.55 -7.60
N GLY A 83 -20.38 3.70 -8.08
CA GLY A 83 -20.66 3.96 -9.50
C GLY A 83 -19.40 3.99 -10.37
N ASP A 84 -18.30 4.58 -9.88
CA ASP A 84 -17.01 4.65 -10.60
C ASP A 84 -16.43 3.24 -10.82
N LEU A 85 -16.70 2.34 -9.87
CA LEU A 85 -16.31 0.94 -9.91
C LEU A 85 -17.10 0.11 -10.93
N ARG A 86 -18.27 0.58 -11.36
CA ARG A 86 -19.11 -0.10 -12.36
C ARG A 86 -18.70 0.26 -13.78
N GLY A 87 -18.35 1.52 -14.03
CA GLY A 87 -18.07 2.03 -15.37
C GLY A 87 -16.62 1.84 -15.82
N PHE A 88 -15.65 1.84 -14.90
CA PHE A 88 -14.25 2.03 -15.28
C PHE A 88 -13.25 0.97 -14.77
N TRP A 89 -13.54 0.27 -13.67
CA TRP A 89 -12.54 -0.64 -13.06
C TRP A 89 -12.70 -2.07 -13.62
N GLY A 90 -11.87 -2.40 -14.61
CA GLY A 90 -11.82 -3.71 -15.25
C GLY A 90 -11.04 -4.77 -14.48
N ARG A 91 -10.79 -5.92 -15.13
CA ARG A 91 -10.12 -7.10 -14.55
C ARG A 91 -8.77 -6.81 -13.87
N HIS A 92 -8.01 -5.84 -14.38
CA HIS A 92 -6.69 -5.46 -13.85
C HIS A 92 -6.75 -4.54 -12.62
N ALA A 93 -7.87 -3.86 -12.36
CA ALA A 93 -8.03 -3.01 -11.18
C ALA A 93 -7.95 -3.84 -9.89
N ARG A 94 -8.37 -5.11 -9.92
CA ARG A 94 -8.26 -6.02 -8.78
C ARG A 94 -6.82 -6.22 -8.33
N SER A 95 -5.91 -6.57 -9.24
CA SER A 95 -4.52 -6.84 -8.88
C SER A 95 -3.80 -5.57 -8.41
N GLN A 96 -4.09 -4.43 -9.05
CA GLN A 96 -3.55 -3.13 -8.66
C GLN A 96 -4.03 -2.70 -7.27
N LEU A 97 -5.32 -2.89 -6.97
CA LEU A 97 -5.88 -2.57 -5.65
C LEU A 97 -5.31 -3.48 -4.57
N ILE A 98 -5.13 -4.77 -4.85
CA ILE A 98 -4.44 -5.70 -3.95
C ILE A 98 -3.01 -5.19 -3.69
N LEU A 99 -2.28 -4.82 -4.74
CA LEU A 99 -0.91 -4.32 -4.60
C LEU A 99 -0.85 -3.06 -3.73
N CYS A 100 -1.75 -2.10 -3.94
CA CYS A 100 -1.84 -0.88 -3.12
C CYS A 100 -2.21 -1.18 -1.66
N GLY A 101 -3.20 -2.04 -1.42
CA GLY A 101 -3.60 -2.45 -0.07
C GLY A 101 -2.47 -3.16 0.68
N ASN A 102 -1.72 -4.02 0.00
CA ASN A 102 -0.54 -4.69 0.58
C ASN A 102 0.55 -3.70 0.93
N PHE A 103 0.71 -2.66 0.12
CA PHE A 103 1.72 -1.63 0.36
C PHE A 103 1.38 -0.78 1.58
N LEU A 104 0.11 -0.47 1.85
CA LEU A 104 -0.30 0.18 3.09
C LEU A 104 0.09 -0.63 4.34
N VAL A 105 -0.14 -1.96 4.31
CA VAL A 105 0.32 -2.87 5.37
C VAL A 105 1.85 -2.85 5.49
N TYR A 106 2.56 -2.88 4.36
CA TYR A 106 4.02 -2.78 4.34
C TYR A 106 4.54 -1.47 4.94
N LEU A 107 3.93 -0.33 4.60
CA LEU A 107 4.29 0.97 5.18
C LEU A 107 4.11 0.97 6.69
N PHE A 108 2.98 0.47 7.19
CA PHE A 108 2.75 0.35 8.63
C PHE A 108 3.82 -0.51 9.32
N LEU A 109 4.13 -1.70 8.77
CA LEU A 109 5.14 -2.59 9.34
C LEU A 109 6.55 -1.98 9.33
N MET A 110 6.89 -1.21 8.29
CA MET A 110 8.22 -0.63 8.11
C MET A 110 8.41 0.73 8.80
N ALA A 111 7.34 1.37 9.28
CA ALA A 111 7.40 2.65 9.98
C ALA A 111 8.26 2.56 11.26
N ALA A 112 9.32 3.36 11.34
CA ALA A 112 10.28 3.32 12.45
C ALA A 112 10.05 4.44 13.49
N GLU A 113 9.53 5.59 13.06
CA GLU A 113 9.24 6.74 13.92
C GLU A 113 7.78 6.75 14.31
N ARG A 114 7.49 7.25 15.51
CA ARG A 114 6.12 7.36 16.03
C ARG A 114 5.18 8.10 15.07
N ALA A 115 5.60 9.26 14.55
CA ALA A 115 4.79 10.04 13.61
C ALA A 115 4.46 9.26 12.32
N HIS A 116 5.42 8.49 11.80
CA HIS A 116 5.22 7.62 10.65
C HIS A 116 4.29 6.43 10.96
N ILE A 117 4.39 5.85 12.16
CA ILE A 117 3.52 4.76 12.61
C ILE A 117 2.07 5.25 12.70
N GLU A 118 1.84 6.38 13.36
CA GLU A 118 0.51 6.98 13.52
C GLU A 118 -0.13 7.32 12.17
N THR A 119 0.65 7.91 11.27
CA THR A 119 0.20 8.23 9.91
C THR A 119 -0.13 6.99 9.09
N ALA A 120 0.77 5.99 9.06
CA ALA A 120 0.54 4.75 8.32
C ALA A 120 -0.65 3.94 8.88
N HIS A 121 -0.83 3.94 10.21
CA HIS A 121 -1.98 3.33 10.86
C HIS A 121 -3.28 4.00 10.42
N LYS A 122 -3.35 5.34 10.51
CA LYS A 122 -4.53 6.12 10.10
C LYS A 122 -4.90 5.84 8.64
N MET A 123 -3.92 5.87 7.73
CA MET A 123 -4.14 5.57 6.31
C MET A 123 -4.69 4.15 6.09
N LEU A 124 -4.15 3.17 6.80
CA LEU A 124 -4.58 1.77 6.70
C LEU A 124 -6.01 1.57 7.27
N GLU A 125 -6.36 2.29 8.33
CA GLU A 125 -7.70 2.30 8.92
C GLU A 125 -8.72 2.97 7.99
N GLU A 126 -8.42 4.14 7.46
CA GLU A 126 -9.28 4.85 6.50
C GLU A 126 -9.55 4.00 5.26
N PHE A 127 -8.50 3.36 4.72
CA PHE A 127 -8.61 2.42 3.62
C PHE A 127 -9.53 1.24 3.96
N ARG A 128 -9.35 0.64 5.15
CA ARG A 128 -10.19 -0.47 5.62
C ARG A 128 -11.66 -0.07 5.68
N VAL A 129 -11.96 1.06 6.31
CA VAL A 129 -13.34 1.56 6.43
C VAL A 129 -13.96 1.75 5.06
N LYS A 130 -13.24 2.38 4.12
CA LYS A 130 -13.73 2.62 2.77
C LYS A 130 -13.97 1.33 1.98
N VAL A 131 -13.01 0.41 2.00
CA VAL A 131 -13.13 -0.90 1.31
C VAL A 131 -14.31 -1.71 1.88
N ASN A 132 -14.47 -1.76 3.21
CA ASN A 132 -15.61 -2.42 3.83
C ASN A 132 -16.94 -1.77 3.44
N ARG A 133 -17.02 -0.44 3.39
CA ARG A 133 -18.23 0.26 2.92
C ARG A 133 -18.57 -0.08 1.47
N ILE A 134 -17.58 -0.12 0.58
CA ILE A 134 -17.78 -0.51 -0.82
C ILE A 134 -18.23 -1.99 -0.91
N SER A 135 -17.77 -2.86 0.01
CA SER A 135 -18.12 -4.30 0.01
C SER A 135 -19.59 -4.58 0.23
N LEU A 136 -20.33 -3.62 0.81
CA LEU A 136 -21.78 -3.68 1.02
C LEU A 136 -22.59 -3.42 -0.26
N THR A 137 -21.94 -3.16 -1.40
CA THR A 137 -22.64 -2.98 -2.69
C THR A 137 -23.32 -4.26 -3.17
N ASP A 138 -24.51 -4.12 -3.77
CA ASP A 138 -25.22 -5.22 -4.42
C ASP A 138 -24.63 -5.59 -5.79
N HIS A 139 -23.70 -4.79 -6.31
CA HIS A 139 -23.06 -5.05 -7.59
C HIS A 139 -21.99 -6.14 -7.49
N THR A 140 -22.35 -7.36 -7.90
CA THR A 140 -21.49 -8.56 -7.82
C THR A 140 -20.08 -8.37 -8.40
N PRO A 141 -19.87 -7.78 -9.60
CA PRO A 141 -18.52 -7.57 -10.12
C PRO A 141 -17.65 -6.65 -9.24
N THR A 142 -18.22 -5.56 -8.74
CA THR A 142 -17.50 -4.64 -7.83
C THR A 142 -17.15 -5.34 -6.53
N ARG A 143 -18.11 -6.06 -5.93
CA ARG A 143 -17.89 -6.83 -4.71
C ARG A 143 -16.80 -7.88 -4.89
N ALA A 144 -16.83 -8.62 -6.01
CA ALA A 144 -15.81 -9.62 -6.34
C ALA A 144 -14.41 -9.00 -6.53
N MET A 145 -14.33 -7.81 -7.12
CA MET A 145 -13.07 -7.10 -7.34
C MET A 145 -12.40 -6.67 -6.02
N ILE A 146 -13.15 -6.11 -5.07
CA ILE A 146 -12.56 -5.60 -3.81
C ILE A 146 -12.41 -6.68 -2.73
N ARG A 147 -13.01 -7.86 -2.93
CA ARG A 147 -13.07 -8.94 -1.92
C ARG A 147 -11.70 -9.31 -1.37
N ALA A 148 -10.71 -9.52 -2.24
CA ALA A 148 -9.37 -9.95 -1.82
C ALA A 148 -8.70 -8.91 -0.91
N THR A 149 -8.77 -7.63 -1.28
CA THR A 149 -8.25 -6.53 -0.48
C THR A 149 -9.00 -6.40 0.85
N THR A 150 -10.33 -6.52 0.82
CA THR A 150 -11.18 -6.47 2.03
C THR A 150 -10.77 -7.53 3.04
N ILE A 151 -10.66 -8.79 2.60
CA ILE A 151 -10.27 -9.93 3.44
C ILE A 151 -8.88 -9.67 4.03
N ARG A 152 -7.90 -9.34 3.19
CA ARG A 152 -6.52 -9.17 3.65
C ARG A 152 -6.39 -8.06 4.70
N THR A 153 -7.00 -6.91 4.47
CA THR A 153 -6.95 -5.81 5.44
C THR A 153 -7.64 -6.20 6.74
N ASN A 154 -8.81 -6.84 6.68
CA ASN A 154 -9.50 -7.29 7.89
C ASN A 154 -8.71 -8.36 8.67
N SER A 155 -8.11 -9.34 7.98
CA SER A 155 -7.26 -10.37 8.59
C SER A 155 -6.05 -9.75 9.29
N PHE A 156 -5.40 -8.76 8.68
CA PHE A 156 -4.29 -8.06 9.29
C PHE A 156 -4.69 -7.41 10.63
N PHE A 157 -5.80 -6.66 10.67
CA PHE A 157 -6.26 -6.03 11.91
C PHE A 157 -6.71 -7.05 12.96
N ALA A 158 -7.34 -8.14 12.55
CA ALA A 158 -7.73 -9.21 13.47
C ALA A 158 -6.50 -9.87 14.12
N GLN A 159 -5.47 -10.16 13.33
CA GLN A 159 -4.21 -10.73 13.82
C GLN A 159 -3.45 -9.73 14.71
N ALA A 160 -3.39 -8.45 14.32
CA ALA A 160 -2.79 -7.42 15.16
C ALA A 160 -3.48 -7.32 16.53
N ALA A 161 -4.82 -7.34 16.56
CA ALA A 161 -5.58 -7.34 17.81
C ALA A 161 -5.33 -8.59 18.66
N ALA A 162 -5.21 -9.77 18.03
CA ALA A 162 -4.88 -11.01 18.72
C ALA A 162 -3.48 -10.94 19.37
N VAL A 163 -2.48 -10.45 18.64
CA VAL A 163 -1.11 -10.25 19.16
C VAL A 163 -1.10 -9.26 20.33
N MET A 164 -1.87 -8.18 20.25
CA MET A 164 -1.95 -7.19 21.33
C MET A 164 -2.59 -7.76 22.60
N ARG A 165 -3.51 -8.73 22.49
CA ARG A 165 -4.24 -9.32 23.62
C ARG A 165 -3.55 -10.53 24.24
N HIS A 166 -2.89 -11.34 23.42
CA HIS A 166 -2.40 -12.67 23.80
C HIS A 166 -0.88 -12.83 23.60
N GLY A 167 -0.19 -11.77 23.18
CA GLY A 167 1.24 -11.80 22.88
C GLY A 167 1.56 -12.40 21.51
N PRO A 168 2.85 -12.45 21.12
CA PRO A 168 3.29 -12.84 19.78
C PRO A 168 2.89 -14.27 19.36
N GLU A 169 2.66 -15.16 20.33
CA GLU A 169 2.34 -16.57 20.10
C GLU A 169 0.94 -16.78 19.52
N ALA A 170 0.04 -15.80 19.67
CA ALA A 170 -1.34 -15.89 19.17
C ALA A 170 -1.51 -15.60 17.67
N SER A 171 -0.44 -15.21 16.96
CA SER A 171 -0.48 -14.89 15.52
C SER A 171 -0.34 -16.11 14.61
N ILE A 172 0.09 -17.26 15.14
CA ILE A 172 0.51 -18.40 14.33
C ILE A 172 -0.70 -19.30 14.05
N THR A 173 -1.50 -18.94 13.05
CA THR A 173 -2.46 -19.92 12.49
C THR A 173 -2.69 -19.78 10.99
N GLU A 174 -2.29 -18.67 10.35
CA GLU A 174 -2.25 -18.59 8.89
C GLU A 174 -1.04 -17.76 8.43
N PRO A 175 -0.22 -18.26 7.48
CA PRO A 175 0.94 -17.52 7.01
C PRO A 175 0.48 -16.28 6.25
N ILE A 176 0.67 -15.10 6.85
CA ILE A 176 0.82 -13.89 6.05
C ILE A 176 2.13 -14.08 5.30
N THR A 177 2.07 -14.39 4.00
CA THR A 177 3.26 -14.37 3.15
C THR A 177 3.77 -12.93 3.04
N VAL A 178 4.55 -12.52 4.04
CA VAL A 178 5.37 -11.31 4.07
C VAL A 178 6.79 -11.79 3.85
N CYS A 179 7.28 -11.57 2.62
CA CYS A 179 8.63 -11.84 2.16
C CYS A 179 8.99 -13.34 2.12
N GLY A 180 9.07 -13.88 0.90
CA GLY A 180 9.81 -15.13 0.68
C GLY A 180 11.25 -14.93 1.12
N ALA A 181 11.64 -15.61 2.19
CA ALA A 181 12.98 -16.11 2.30
C ALA A 181 13.02 -17.34 1.38
N ASP A 182 13.81 -17.27 0.31
CA ASP A 182 14.97 -18.14 0.15
C ASP A 182 15.62 -17.84 -1.20
N GLY A 183 16.91 -17.55 -1.15
CA GLY A 183 17.77 -17.49 -2.32
C GLY A 183 17.87 -18.86 -2.99
N PRO A 184 18.59 -18.97 -4.12
CA PRO A 184 18.75 -20.25 -4.79
C PRO A 184 19.54 -21.20 -3.88
N VAL A 185 18.96 -22.36 -3.62
CA VAL A 185 19.65 -23.51 -2.99
C VAL A 185 20.45 -24.22 -4.11
N PRO A 186 21.69 -24.67 -3.84
CA PRO A 186 22.63 -25.18 -4.86
C PRO A 186 22.13 -26.39 -5.67
#